data_AF-A0AAN8JAL0-F1
#
_entry.id   AF-A0AAN8JAL0-F1
#
_cell.length_a   1.000
_cell.length_b   1.000
_cell.length_c   1.000
_cell.angle_alpha   90.00
_cell.angle_beta   90.00
_cell.angle_gamma   90.00
#
_symmetry.space_group_name_H-M   'P 1'
#
loop_
_entity.id
_entity.type
_entity.pdbx_description
1 polymer ?
#
loop_
_entity_poly.entity_id
_entity_poly.type
_entity_poly.pdbx_seq_one_letter_code
_entity_poly.pdbx_strand_id
1 'polypeptide(L)'
;MLPFTQCWVDSYFQIKEAKAIKLEACTRRQSLCSKWHDAREWRLTASRFGDVTHMTARRNVDKLCDSICFPPVLSGPPVIHGLKFETVASKCGVFVHLSYPYLGATPDGVIDDDKIIEIKCPYTGNIAPGKYLPSLEYLDGGSKVRLSRHSRYYSQIQGQLYLSKHQLCFFIIFTHKDLYIEKIEVDNDYCKGPLLRA
;
A
#
# COMPACT_ATOMS: atom_id res chain seq x y z
N MET A 1 -29.75 15.04 -8.53
CA MET A 1 -29.19 16.16 -7.72
C MET A 1 -28.46 15.50 -6.56
N LEU A 2 -27.13 15.56 -6.51
CA LEU A 2 -26.35 14.92 -5.44
C LEU A 2 -26.56 15.68 -4.12
N PRO A 3 -26.52 15.01 -2.94
CA PRO A 3 -26.72 15.66 -1.65
C PRO A 3 -25.71 16.78 -1.39
N PHE A 4 -26.12 17.81 -0.65
CA PHE A 4 -25.30 18.99 -0.31
C PHE A 4 -23.91 18.65 0.28
N THR A 5 -23.78 17.51 0.96
CA THR A 5 -22.52 16.99 1.50
C THR A 5 -21.53 16.57 0.41
N GLN A 6 -21.99 16.07 -0.73
CA GLN A 6 -21.15 15.68 -1.86
C GLN A 6 -20.52 16.91 -2.55
N CYS A 7 -21.31 17.98 -2.75
CA CYS A 7 -20.81 19.21 -3.36
C CYS A 7 -19.77 19.94 -2.49
N TRP A 8 -19.86 19.85 -1.16
CA TRP A 8 -18.90 20.46 -0.23
C TRP A 8 -17.57 19.69 -0.17
N VAL A 9 -17.67 18.36 -0.17
CA VAL A 9 -16.57 17.42 -0.37
C VAL A 9 -15.86 17.78 -1.68
N ASP A 10 -16.56 17.76 -2.82
CA ASP A 10 -15.93 17.88 -4.15
C ASP A 10 -15.31 19.27 -4.42
N SER A 11 -15.87 20.35 -3.88
CA SER A 11 -15.31 21.70 -4.00
C SER A 11 -14.12 21.97 -3.04
N TYR A 12 -13.99 21.20 -1.94
CA TYR A 12 -12.84 21.24 -1.03
C TYR A 12 -11.73 20.23 -1.42
N PHE A 13 -12.03 19.23 -2.25
CA PHE A 13 -11.17 18.06 -2.50
C PHE A 13 -10.19 18.14 -3.68
N GLN A 14 -10.02 19.29 -4.33
CA GLN A 14 -8.92 19.45 -5.28
C GLN A 14 -7.63 19.75 -4.52
N ILE A 15 -6.86 18.71 -4.16
CA ILE A 15 -5.47 18.92 -3.72
C ILE A 15 -4.70 19.37 -4.95
N LYS A 16 -4.27 20.64 -4.96
CA LYS A 16 -3.30 21.12 -5.95
C LYS A 16 -2.02 20.31 -5.84
N GLU A 17 -1.37 20.02 -6.95
CA GLU A 17 -0.12 19.27 -7.02
C GLU A 17 0.94 19.80 -6.03
N ALA A 18 1.10 21.12 -5.93
CA ALA A 18 2.01 21.74 -4.96
C ALA A 18 1.72 21.36 -3.50
N LYS A 19 0.44 21.18 -3.14
CA LYS A 19 0.03 20.74 -1.79
C LYS A 19 0.31 19.25 -1.58
N ALA A 20 0.12 18.41 -2.61
CA ALA A 20 0.48 16.99 -2.56
C ALA A 20 2.01 16.81 -2.41
N ILE A 21 2.81 17.54 -3.19
CA ILE A 21 4.28 17.53 -3.09
C ILE A 21 4.72 17.97 -1.71
N LYS A 22 4.13 19.06 -1.17
CA LYS A 22 4.44 19.52 0.18
C LYS A 22 4.05 18.49 1.25
N LEU A 23 2.92 17.81 1.09
CA LEU A 23 2.48 16.75 1.99
C LEU A 23 3.48 15.60 2.02
N GLU A 24 3.87 15.09 0.85
CA GLU A 24 4.90 14.05 0.72
C GLU A 24 6.20 14.50 1.42
N ALA A 25 6.73 15.66 1.05
CA ALA A 25 8.00 16.15 1.59
C ALA A 25 7.98 16.31 3.12
N CYS A 26 6.88 16.83 3.68
CA CYS A 26 6.79 17.05 5.13
C CYS A 26 6.46 15.77 5.93
N THR A 27 6.17 14.66 5.27
CA THR A 27 5.82 13.37 5.89
C THR A 27 6.84 12.25 5.63
N ARG A 28 7.99 12.54 5.00
CA ARG A 28 9.06 11.57 4.69
C ARG A 28 9.67 10.85 5.89
N ARG A 29 9.49 11.39 7.10
CA ARG A 29 9.89 10.73 8.35
C ARG A 29 8.94 9.61 8.79
N GLN A 30 7.86 9.38 8.02
CA GLN A 30 6.92 8.27 8.20
C GLN A 30 6.44 8.12 9.65
N SER A 31 6.57 6.93 10.24
CA SER A 31 6.12 6.63 11.60
C SER A 31 6.70 7.57 12.68
N LEU A 32 7.85 8.20 12.42
CA LEU A 32 8.49 9.18 13.29
C LEU A 32 7.94 10.61 13.12
N CYS A 33 6.84 10.81 12.38
CA CYS A 33 6.25 12.10 12.07
C CYS A 33 4.75 12.10 12.39
N SER A 34 4.30 12.97 13.31
CA SER A 34 2.86 13.11 13.62
C SER A 34 2.03 13.47 12.39
N LYS A 35 2.52 14.40 11.55
CA LYS A 35 1.85 14.78 10.30
C LYS A 35 1.63 13.62 9.34
N TRP A 36 2.49 12.60 9.37
CA TRP A 36 2.31 11.39 8.57
C TRP A 36 1.13 10.56 9.09
N HIS A 37 0.96 10.47 10.41
CA HIS A 37 -0.21 9.83 11.03
C HIS A 37 -1.49 10.61 10.72
N ASP A 38 -1.48 11.93 10.91
CA ASP A 38 -2.62 12.82 10.60
C ASP A 38 -3.03 12.72 9.12
N ALA A 39 -2.05 12.62 8.23
CA ALA A 39 -2.28 12.44 6.81
C ALA A 39 -2.88 11.07 6.44
N ARG A 40 -2.86 10.07 7.34
CA ARG A 40 -3.36 8.72 7.06
C ARG A 40 -4.68 8.42 7.75
N GLU A 41 -4.99 9.09 8.86
CA GLU A 41 -6.17 8.84 9.71
C GLU A 41 -7.50 8.89 8.94
N TRP A 42 -7.62 9.76 7.94
CA TRP A 42 -8.85 9.94 7.15
C TRP A 42 -8.73 9.45 5.70
N ARG A 43 -7.74 8.59 5.42
CA ARG A 43 -7.50 8.06 4.07
C ARG A 43 -7.60 6.55 4.04
N LEU A 44 -8.23 6.03 3.00
CA LEU A 44 -8.02 4.64 2.60
C LEU A 44 -6.56 4.53 2.10
N THR A 45 -5.75 3.82 2.87
CA THR A 45 -4.32 3.65 2.55
C THR A 45 -4.08 2.38 1.76
N ALA A 46 -3.03 2.37 0.93
CA ALA A 46 -2.73 1.27 0.02
C ALA A 46 -2.68 -0.12 0.69
N SER A 47 -2.16 -0.21 1.92
CA SER A 47 -2.15 -1.44 2.72
C SER A 47 -3.53 -2.03 3.02
N ARG A 48 -4.60 -1.24 2.84
CA ARG A 48 -6.01 -1.64 3.02
C ARG A 48 -6.78 -1.74 1.71
N PHE A 49 -6.19 -1.44 0.53
CA PHE A 49 -6.90 -1.51 -0.75
C PHE A 49 -7.47 -2.90 -1.03
N GLY A 50 -6.69 -3.94 -0.72
CA GLY A 50 -7.16 -5.33 -0.88
C GLY A 50 -8.40 -5.69 -0.06
N ASP A 51 -8.72 -4.96 1.02
CA ASP A 51 -9.96 -5.19 1.77
C ASP A 51 -11.20 -4.71 1.01
N VAL A 52 -11.04 -3.71 0.16
CA VAL A 52 -12.14 -3.08 -0.59
C VAL A 52 -12.23 -3.69 -1.99
N THR A 53 -11.09 -3.83 -2.70
CA THR A 53 -11.07 -4.38 -4.08
C THR A 53 -11.46 -5.85 -4.15
N HIS A 54 -11.27 -6.62 -3.06
CA HIS A 54 -11.67 -8.03 -2.97
C HIS A 54 -12.91 -8.22 -2.07
N MET A 55 -13.63 -7.14 -1.76
CA MET A 55 -14.82 -7.21 -0.95
C MET A 55 -15.90 -8.05 -1.64
N THR A 56 -16.59 -8.88 -0.87
CA THR A 56 -17.76 -9.64 -1.33
C THR A 56 -19.00 -9.15 -0.61
N ALA A 57 -20.19 -9.47 -1.15
CA ALA A 57 -21.47 -9.12 -0.53
C ALA A 57 -21.66 -9.66 0.91
N ARG A 58 -20.82 -10.61 1.34
CA ARG A 58 -20.85 -11.18 2.70
C ARG A 58 -20.07 -10.35 3.72
N ARG A 59 -19.23 -9.41 3.28
CA ARG A 59 -18.40 -8.61 4.18
C ARG A 59 -19.28 -7.60 4.90
N ASN A 60 -19.16 -7.51 6.21
CA ASN A 60 -19.78 -6.45 6.98
C ASN A 60 -19.03 -5.13 6.71
N VAL A 61 -19.68 -4.23 5.96
CA VAL A 61 -19.10 -2.96 5.51
C VAL A 61 -18.87 -2.01 6.68
N ASP A 62 -19.80 -1.94 7.65
CA ASP A 62 -19.67 -1.06 8.81
C ASP A 62 -18.41 -1.38 9.63
N LYS A 63 -18.20 -2.66 9.93
CA LYS A 63 -16.99 -3.13 10.63
C LYS A 63 -15.72 -2.87 9.83
N LEU A 64 -15.79 -2.91 8.50
CA LEU A 64 -14.66 -2.58 7.65
C LEU A 64 -14.33 -1.08 7.74
N CYS A 65 -15.34 -0.22 7.63
CA CYS A 65 -15.22 1.22 7.81
C CYS A 65 -14.62 1.57 9.18
N ASP A 66 -15.14 0.98 10.26
CA ASP A 66 -14.61 1.17 11.61
C ASP A 66 -13.12 0.80 11.69
N SER A 67 -12.73 -0.32 11.07
CA SER A 67 -11.33 -0.77 11.06
C SER A 67 -10.39 0.09 10.20
N ILE A 68 -10.93 0.89 9.29
CA ILE A 68 -10.18 1.83 8.44
C ILE A 68 -10.04 3.18 9.16
N CYS A 69 -11.13 3.68 9.75
CA CYS A 69 -11.16 4.94 10.50
C CYS A 69 -10.41 4.84 11.84
N PHE A 70 -10.44 3.66 12.47
CA PHE A 70 -9.83 3.43 13.78
C PHE A 70 -8.88 2.21 13.72
N PRO A 71 -7.73 2.34 13.03
CA PRO A 71 -6.80 1.24 12.89
C PRO A 71 -6.17 0.89 14.25
N PRO A 72 -5.97 -0.40 14.57
CA PRO A 72 -5.25 -0.79 15.79
C PRO A 72 -3.80 -0.33 15.70
N VAL A 73 -3.25 0.14 16.83
CA VAL A 73 -1.84 0.49 16.93
C VAL A 73 -1.00 -0.77 16.78
N LEU A 74 -0.24 -0.86 15.69
CA LEU A 74 0.69 -1.96 15.45
C LEU A 74 1.99 -1.68 16.20
N SER A 75 2.16 -2.30 17.36
CA SER A 75 3.42 -2.32 18.12
C SER A 75 3.87 -3.77 18.30
N GLY A 76 5.09 -4.09 17.85
CA GLY A 76 5.65 -5.43 18.07
C GLY A 76 6.97 -5.68 17.35
N PRO A 77 7.59 -6.85 17.57
CA PRO A 77 8.89 -7.13 16.99
C PRO A 77 8.96 -7.28 15.44
N PRO A 78 7.88 -7.49 14.64
CA PRO A 78 8.06 -7.52 13.19
C PRO A 78 8.20 -6.09 12.60
N VAL A 79 7.60 -5.09 13.26
CA VAL A 79 7.79 -3.67 12.93
C VAL A 79 9.23 -3.24 13.22
N ILE A 80 9.77 -3.68 14.37
CA ILE A 80 11.16 -3.40 14.77
C ILE A 80 12.17 -4.11 13.85
N HIS A 81 11.87 -5.34 13.42
CA HIS A 81 12.72 -6.10 12.50
C HIS A 81 12.75 -5.50 11.09
N GLY A 82 11.62 -5.00 10.57
CA GLY A 82 11.54 -4.34 9.25
C GLY A 82 12.41 -3.08 9.13
N LEU A 83 12.47 -2.28 10.19
CA LEU A 83 13.23 -1.02 10.22
C LEU A 83 14.75 -1.20 10.11
N LYS A 84 15.30 -2.39 10.41
CA LYS A 84 16.75 -2.63 10.40
C LYS A 84 17.39 -2.69 9.02
N PHE A 85 16.61 -2.82 7.94
CA PHE A 85 17.14 -3.16 6.61
C PHE A 85 16.75 -2.18 5.48
N GLU A 86 16.25 -0.98 5.84
CA GLU A 86 15.88 0.09 4.89
C GLU A 86 17.10 0.86 4.32
N THR A 87 18.22 0.20 4.01
CA THR A 87 19.50 0.88 3.69
C THR A 87 19.72 1.21 2.21
N VAL A 88 18.86 0.73 1.30
CA VAL A 88 19.05 0.90 -0.16
C VAL A 88 18.10 1.92 -0.78
N ALA A 89 16.94 2.19 -0.17
CA ALA A 89 15.95 3.12 -0.70
C ALA A 89 15.80 4.36 0.20
N SER A 90 15.47 5.49 -0.44
CA SER A 90 15.17 6.73 0.27
C SER A 90 13.77 6.67 0.88
N LYS A 91 13.62 7.13 2.12
CA LYS A 91 12.28 7.29 2.72
C LYS A 91 11.46 8.31 1.91
N CYS A 92 10.18 8.03 1.80
CA CYS A 92 9.18 8.90 1.18
C CYS A 92 8.00 9.16 2.11
N GLY A 93 7.24 10.19 1.81
CA GLY A 93 6.03 10.56 2.54
C GLY A 93 4.76 9.95 1.98
N VAL A 94 3.63 10.59 2.28
CA VAL A 94 2.32 10.18 1.78
C VAL A 94 2.09 10.75 0.39
N PHE A 95 1.91 9.86 -0.59
CA PHE A 95 1.38 10.16 -1.91
C PHE A 95 -0.15 10.11 -1.88
N VAL A 96 -0.82 11.06 -2.51
CA VAL A 96 -2.28 11.19 -2.53
C VAL A 96 -2.80 11.40 -3.93
N HIS A 97 -3.99 10.88 -4.24
CA HIS A 97 -4.62 11.15 -5.53
C HIS A 97 -5.17 12.58 -5.58
N LEU A 98 -4.91 13.32 -6.65
CA LEU A 98 -5.34 14.73 -6.77
C LEU A 98 -6.88 14.86 -6.84
N SER A 99 -7.53 13.95 -7.58
CA SER A 99 -9.00 13.92 -7.75
C SER A 99 -9.73 13.09 -6.68
N TYR A 100 -9.01 12.22 -5.97
CA TYR A 100 -9.58 11.28 -4.98
C TYR A 100 -8.72 11.32 -3.71
N PRO A 101 -8.63 12.47 -3.04
CA PRO A 101 -7.65 12.71 -1.97
C PRO A 101 -7.88 11.88 -0.70
N TYR A 102 -8.99 11.13 -0.63
CA TYR A 102 -9.21 10.08 0.36
C TYR A 102 -8.36 8.82 0.12
N LEU A 103 -7.71 8.69 -1.05
CA LEU A 103 -6.75 7.63 -1.36
C LEU A 103 -5.32 8.09 -1.01
N GLY A 104 -4.58 7.24 -0.30
CA GLY A 104 -3.19 7.51 0.06
C GLY A 104 -2.28 6.29 -0.02
N ALA A 105 -1.00 6.51 -0.29
CA ALA A 105 0.03 5.47 -0.25
C ALA A 105 1.33 6.00 0.33
N THR A 106 2.05 5.12 1.03
CA THR A 106 3.46 5.32 1.39
C THR A 106 4.13 3.98 1.14
N PRO A 107 5.01 3.85 0.13
CA PRO A 107 5.88 2.69 0.02
C PRO A 107 6.98 2.71 1.09
N ASP A 108 7.59 1.56 1.33
CA ASP A 108 8.68 1.47 2.31
C ASP A 108 9.89 2.31 1.88
N GLY A 109 10.11 2.46 0.57
CA GLY A 109 11.09 3.40 0.04
C GLY A 109 10.97 3.65 -1.46
N VAL A 110 11.65 4.71 -1.91
CA VAL A 110 11.83 5.09 -3.32
C VAL A 110 13.30 4.89 -3.69
N ILE A 111 13.56 4.18 -4.79
CA ILE A 111 14.91 3.96 -5.33
C ILE A 111 15.29 5.11 -6.26
N ASP A 112 14.42 5.38 -7.23
CA ASP A 112 14.58 6.41 -8.25
C ASP A 112 13.19 6.89 -8.71
N ASP A 113 13.13 7.78 -9.71
CA ASP A 113 11.89 8.39 -10.20
C ASP A 113 10.87 7.37 -10.77
N ASP A 114 11.28 6.13 -10.98
CA ASP A 114 10.50 5.09 -11.64
C ASP A 114 10.28 3.84 -10.75
N LYS A 115 11.09 3.69 -9.70
CA LYS A 115 11.14 2.47 -8.88
C LYS A 115 10.92 2.71 -7.39
N ILE A 116 10.07 1.88 -6.80
CA ILE A 116 9.84 1.80 -5.35
C ILE A 116 10.22 0.43 -4.80
N ILE A 117 10.27 0.32 -3.48
CA ILE A 117 10.37 -0.95 -2.77
C ILE A 117 9.21 -1.14 -1.79
N GLU A 118 8.84 -2.40 -1.60
CA GLU A 118 7.93 -2.84 -0.54
C GLU A 118 8.51 -4.10 0.09
N ILE A 119 8.82 -4.04 1.38
CA ILE A 119 9.49 -5.10 2.15
C ILE A 119 8.49 -5.71 3.12
N LYS A 120 8.40 -7.04 3.12
CA LYS A 120 7.67 -7.82 4.13
C LYS A 120 8.65 -8.71 4.89
N CYS A 121 8.57 -8.67 6.22
CA CYS A 121 9.39 -9.46 7.13
C CYS A 121 8.51 -10.42 7.95
N PRO A 122 7.98 -11.51 7.37
CA PRO A 122 7.24 -12.50 8.12
C PRO A 122 8.16 -13.26 9.07
N TYR A 123 7.64 -13.64 10.24
CA TYR A 123 8.40 -14.36 11.28
C TYR A 123 8.80 -15.80 10.93
N THR A 124 8.29 -16.34 9.82
CA THR A 124 8.36 -17.77 9.48
C THR A 124 9.48 -18.07 8.49
N GLY A 125 9.98 -19.32 8.53
CA GLY A 125 11.23 -19.78 7.89
C GLY A 125 11.34 -19.65 6.37
N ASN A 126 11.48 -20.77 5.65
CA ASN A 126 11.76 -20.78 4.20
C ASN A 126 10.63 -20.13 3.41
N ILE A 127 10.95 -19.44 2.31
CA ILE A 127 9.94 -18.75 1.50
C ILE A 127 9.32 -19.74 0.53
N ALA A 128 8.10 -20.15 0.83
CA ALA A 128 7.31 -21.03 -0.03
C ALA A 128 5.80 -20.69 0.06
N PRO A 129 5.05 -20.73 -1.06
CA PRO A 129 3.60 -20.70 -1.06
C PRO A 129 2.99 -21.69 -0.05
N GLY A 130 2.02 -21.23 0.73
CA GLY A 130 1.32 -22.09 1.68
C GLY A 130 0.76 -21.34 2.89
N LYS A 131 0.47 -22.08 3.97
CA LYS A 131 -0.19 -21.57 5.18
C LYS A 131 0.46 -20.30 5.76
N TYR A 132 1.78 -20.23 5.73
CA TYR A 132 2.54 -19.13 6.33
C TYR A 132 2.76 -17.95 5.38
N LEU A 133 2.74 -18.19 4.07
CA LEU A 133 2.84 -17.18 3.01
C LEU A 133 1.72 -17.39 1.98
N PRO A 134 0.46 -17.18 2.36
CA PRO A 134 -0.68 -17.42 1.47
C PRO A 134 -0.78 -16.39 0.34
N SER A 135 0.00 -15.32 0.41
CA SER A 135 0.12 -14.32 -0.64
C SER A 135 0.93 -14.81 -1.84
N LEU A 136 1.73 -15.87 -1.68
CA LEU A 136 2.54 -16.44 -2.77
C LEU A 136 1.79 -17.62 -3.40
N GLU A 137 2.00 -17.83 -4.69
CA GLU A 137 1.47 -18.94 -5.47
C GLU A 137 2.57 -19.59 -6.32
N TYR A 138 2.43 -20.89 -6.58
CA TYR A 138 3.30 -21.59 -7.52
C TYR A 138 2.85 -21.35 -8.95
N LEU A 139 3.80 -21.19 -9.85
CA LEU A 139 3.63 -21.23 -11.30
C LEU A 139 4.37 -22.43 -11.88
N ASP A 140 4.09 -22.73 -13.15
CA ASP A 140 4.83 -23.70 -13.96
C ASP A 140 4.99 -25.05 -13.22
N GLY A 141 3.89 -25.56 -12.66
CA GLY A 141 3.86 -26.83 -11.94
C GLY A 141 4.66 -26.89 -10.63
N GLY A 142 5.00 -25.74 -10.03
CA GLY A 142 5.77 -25.67 -8.78
C GLY A 142 7.20 -25.18 -8.95
N SER A 143 7.67 -25.00 -10.19
CA SER A 143 9.06 -24.60 -10.46
C SER A 143 9.34 -23.11 -10.23
N LYS A 144 8.30 -22.28 -10.21
CA LYS A 144 8.41 -20.84 -9.94
C LYS A 144 7.43 -20.42 -8.85
N VAL A 145 7.83 -19.39 -8.11
CA VAL A 145 7.00 -18.75 -7.09
C VAL A 145 6.73 -17.33 -7.54
N ARG A 146 5.49 -16.86 -7.37
CA ARG A 146 5.16 -15.44 -7.53
C ARG A 146 4.19 -14.92 -6.47
N LEU A 147 4.03 -13.61 -6.37
CA LEU A 147 2.96 -12.97 -5.63
C LEU A 147 1.63 -13.16 -6.36
N SER A 148 0.66 -13.71 -5.63
CA SER A 148 -0.69 -13.90 -6.14
C SER A 148 -1.35 -12.55 -6.45
N ARG A 149 -1.96 -12.47 -7.64
CA ARG A 149 -2.69 -11.28 -8.11
C ARG A 149 -3.98 -11.01 -7.32
N HIS A 150 -4.43 -11.98 -6.53
CA HIS A 150 -5.57 -11.85 -5.61
C HIS A 150 -5.13 -11.53 -4.16
N SER A 151 -3.83 -11.36 -3.92
CA SER A 151 -3.31 -11.04 -2.60
C SER A 151 -3.49 -9.55 -2.27
N ARG A 152 -3.64 -9.26 -0.98
CA ARG A 152 -3.67 -7.88 -0.48
C ARG A 152 -2.38 -7.11 -0.76
N TYR A 153 -1.24 -7.81 -0.81
CA TYR A 153 0.03 -7.19 -1.15
C TYR A 153 0.06 -6.74 -2.61
N TYR A 154 -0.55 -7.49 -3.53
CA TYR A 154 -0.67 -7.04 -4.92
C TYR A 154 -1.50 -5.76 -5.01
N SER A 155 -2.66 -5.71 -4.35
CA SER A 155 -3.49 -4.49 -4.28
C SER A 155 -2.73 -3.31 -3.66
N GLN A 156 -1.97 -3.55 -2.60
CA GLN A 156 -1.15 -2.54 -1.94
C GLN A 156 -0.10 -1.96 -2.90
N ILE A 157 0.65 -2.83 -3.57
CA ILE A 157 1.73 -2.43 -4.47
C ILE A 157 1.18 -1.68 -5.69
N GLN A 158 0.10 -2.17 -6.29
CA GLN A 158 -0.57 -1.47 -7.39
C GLN A 158 -1.06 -0.08 -6.97
N GLY A 159 -1.62 0.02 -5.76
CA GLY A 159 -1.97 1.30 -5.16
C GLY A 159 -0.79 2.26 -4.97
N GLN A 160 0.33 1.75 -4.46
CA GLN A 160 1.54 2.53 -4.26
C GLN A 160 2.09 3.03 -5.60
N LEU A 161 2.24 2.17 -6.61
CA LEU A 161 2.70 2.54 -7.95
C LEU A 161 1.81 3.60 -8.58
N TYR A 162 0.49 3.38 -8.56
CA TYR A 162 -0.47 4.28 -9.18
C TYR A 162 -0.53 5.68 -8.55
N LEU A 163 -0.49 5.76 -7.22
CA LEU A 163 -0.57 7.03 -6.50
C LEU A 163 0.74 7.80 -6.50
N SER A 164 1.88 7.09 -6.47
CA SER A 164 3.20 7.71 -6.49
C SER A 164 3.73 7.99 -7.90
N LYS A 165 3.06 7.49 -8.95
CA LYS A 165 3.43 7.61 -10.38
C LYS A 165 4.71 6.87 -10.79
N HIS A 166 5.16 5.91 -9.98
CA HIS A 166 6.26 5.00 -10.33
C HIS A 166 5.74 3.82 -11.15
N GLN A 167 6.60 3.21 -11.98
CA GLN A 167 6.20 2.11 -12.87
C GLN A 167 6.57 0.73 -12.34
N LEU A 168 7.54 0.62 -11.43
CA LEU A 168 8.06 -0.66 -10.96
C LEU A 168 8.25 -0.70 -9.45
N CYS A 169 7.82 -1.80 -8.83
CA CYS A 169 8.09 -2.12 -7.44
C CYS A 169 8.99 -3.34 -7.34
N PHE A 170 10.04 -3.26 -6.53
CA PHE A 170 10.73 -4.44 -6.02
C PHE A 170 10.03 -4.90 -4.75
N PHE A 171 9.22 -5.95 -4.90
CA PHE A 171 8.58 -6.61 -3.78
C PHE A 171 9.54 -7.60 -3.15
N ILE A 172 9.84 -7.39 -1.87
CA ILE A 172 10.84 -8.16 -1.13
C ILE A 172 10.14 -8.87 0.02
N ILE A 173 10.31 -10.19 0.10
CA ILE A 173 10.03 -10.94 1.32
C ILE A 173 11.36 -11.37 1.90
N PHE A 174 11.62 -10.95 3.14
CA PHE A 174 12.85 -11.29 3.84
C PHE A 174 12.52 -12.05 5.13
N THR A 175 13.18 -13.19 5.32
CA THR A 175 13.09 -13.97 6.55
C THR A 175 14.50 -14.20 7.11
N HIS A 176 14.60 -14.78 8.30
CA HIS A 176 15.92 -15.15 8.85
C HIS A 176 16.68 -16.19 8.02
N LYS A 177 16.01 -16.87 7.08
CA LYS A 177 16.57 -18.00 6.32
C LYS A 177 16.67 -17.75 4.82
N ASP A 178 15.86 -16.84 4.29
CA ASP A 178 15.63 -16.77 2.85
C ASP A 178 15.25 -15.35 2.41
N LEU A 179 15.45 -15.07 1.13
CA LEU A 179 15.17 -13.80 0.48
C LEU A 179 14.47 -14.05 -0.84
N TYR A 180 13.29 -13.45 -0.99
CA TYR A 180 12.51 -13.47 -2.22
C TYR A 180 12.37 -12.06 -2.74
N ILE A 181 12.58 -11.90 -4.05
CA ILE A 181 12.44 -10.62 -4.74
C ILE A 181 11.62 -10.85 -6.01
N GLU A 182 10.55 -10.07 -6.18
CA GLU A 182 9.77 -10.01 -7.41
C GLU A 182 9.70 -8.58 -7.93
N LYS A 183 9.84 -8.44 -9.25
CA LYS A 183 9.58 -7.19 -9.97
C LYS A 183 8.11 -7.13 -10.33
N ILE A 184 7.40 -6.11 -9.85
CA ILE A 184 5.98 -5.91 -10.11
C ILE A 184 5.80 -4.56 -10.80
N GLU A 185 5.39 -4.61 -12.05
CA GLU A 185 5.07 -3.42 -12.84
C GLU A 185 3.65 -2.91 -12.54
N VAL A 186 3.42 -1.63 -12.81
CA VAL A 186 2.10 -1.03 -12.68
C VAL A 186 1.13 -1.67 -13.67
N ASP A 187 -0.01 -2.10 -13.15
CA ASP A 187 -1.13 -2.65 -13.88
C ASP A 187 -2.21 -1.58 -13.95
N ASN A 188 -2.19 -0.81 -15.05
CA ASN A 188 -3.10 0.30 -15.26
C ASN A 188 -4.57 -0.14 -15.30
N ASP A 189 -4.84 -1.36 -15.77
CA ASP A 189 -6.20 -1.88 -15.84
C ASP A 189 -6.72 -2.24 -14.44
N TYR A 190 -5.87 -2.85 -13.62
CA TYR A 190 -6.18 -3.07 -12.19
C TYR A 190 -6.40 -1.76 -11.44
N CYS A 191 -5.55 -0.76 -11.70
CA CYS A 191 -5.62 0.52 -11.00
C CYS A 191 -6.85 1.34 -11.41
N LYS A 192 -7.17 1.42 -12.71
CA LYS A 192 -8.32 2.20 -13.20
C LYS A 192 -9.66 1.48 -13.02
N GLY A 193 -9.64 0.15 -12.95
CA GLY A 193 -10.82 -0.67 -12.70
C GLY A 193 -10.99 -0.92 -11.20
N PRO A 194 -10.56 -2.09 -10.70
CA PRO A 194 -10.71 -2.49 -9.30
C PRO A 194 -10.41 -1.42 -8.26
N LEU A 195 -9.29 -0.69 -8.40
CA LEU A 195 -8.85 0.24 -7.35
C LEU A 195 -9.64 1.55 -7.30
N LEU A 196 -9.94 2.17 -8.45
CA LEU A 196 -10.70 3.43 -8.50
C LEU A 196 -12.22 3.25 -8.43
N ARG A 197 -12.72 2.02 -8.66
CA ARG A 197 -14.15 1.69 -8.54
C ARG A 197 -14.52 1.07 -7.18
N ALA A 198 -13.54 0.91 -6.29
CA ALA A 198 -13.67 0.37 -4.94
C ALA A 198 -14.46 1.30 -4.01
#